data_AF-A0A7S1T384-F1
#
_entry.id   AF-A0A7S1T384-F1
#
_cell.length_a   1.000
_cell.length_b   1.000
_cell.length_c   1.000
_cell.angle_alpha   90.00
_cell.angle_beta   90.00
_cell.angle_gamma   90.00
#
_symmetry.space_group_name_H-M   'P 1'
#
loop_
_entity.id
_entity.type
_entity.pdbx_description
1 polymer ?
#
loop_
_entity_poly.entity_id
_entity_poly.type
_entity_poly.pdbx_seq_one_letter_code
_entity_poly.pdbx_strand_id
1 'polypeptide(L)'
;MRRAIDVPLVNQWFKEHCPGGYPVKVRVSYQKLLKCYVLNKLHQRPPKGLKKKYLFRSLRSTKFFQSTELDWVEAGLQVCRQGYNMLNLLIHRKNLDYLHLDYNFNLKPVKTLTTKERKKSRFGNAFHLCREILRLTKLVVDSNVQFRLGNVDAYQLADGLQYTFSHVGQLTGMYRYKYRLMRQIRMCKDLKHLIYYRFNTGPVGKG
;
A
#
# COMPACT_ATOMS: atom_id res chain seq x y z
N MET A 1 -10.16 24.44 -4.08
CA MET A 1 -10.36 22.98 -4.10
C MET A 1 -9.22 22.30 -3.31
N ARG A 2 -9.51 21.30 -2.45
CA ARG A 2 -8.49 20.54 -1.70
C ARG A 2 -8.24 19.18 -2.38
N ARG A 3 -7.08 18.56 -2.17
CA ARG A 3 -6.83 17.18 -2.65
C ARG A 3 -7.60 16.18 -1.79
N ALA A 4 -8.02 15.04 -2.36
CA ALA A 4 -8.74 13.99 -1.63
C ALA A 4 -7.98 13.50 -0.37
N ILE A 5 -6.66 13.34 -0.47
CA ILE A 5 -5.79 12.91 0.65
C ILE A 5 -5.69 13.93 1.79
N ASP A 6 -6.04 15.19 1.55
CA ASP A 6 -5.99 16.26 2.56
C ASP A 6 -7.29 16.35 3.36
N VAL A 7 -8.29 15.51 3.09
CA VAL A 7 -9.61 15.52 3.76
C VAL A 7 -9.73 14.30 4.68
N PRO A 8 -9.43 14.44 5.99
CA PRO A 8 -9.48 13.31 6.91
C PRO A 8 -10.88 13.11 7.50
N LEU A 9 -11.68 12.26 6.86
CA LEU A 9 -13.10 12.03 7.20
C LEU A 9 -13.33 11.63 8.66
N VAL A 10 -12.45 10.78 9.22
CA VAL A 10 -12.64 10.16 10.54
C VAL A 10 -11.89 10.86 11.67
N ASN A 11 -11.21 11.98 11.39
CA ASN A 11 -10.34 12.60 12.38
C ASN A 11 -11.07 13.14 13.61
N GLN A 12 -12.30 13.63 13.44
CA GLN A 12 -13.07 14.18 14.57
C GLN A 12 -13.43 13.07 15.57
N TRP A 13 -13.67 11.86 15.09
CA TRP A 13 -14.12 10.75 15.94
C TRP A 13 -13.13 10.39 17.05
N PHE A 14 -11.82 10.44 16.80
CA PHE A 14 -10.80 10.11 17.81
C PHE A 14 -10.29 11.33 18.59
N LYS A 15 -10.75 12.54 18.24
CA LYS A 15 -10.48 13.77 19.01
C LYS A 15 -11.49 13.95 20.14
N GLU A 16 -12.66 13.37 20.01
CA GLU A 16 -13.65 13.23 21.07
C GLU A 16 -13.27 12.10 22.04
N HIS A 17 -13.85 12.12 23.24
CA HIS A 17 -13.68 11.04 24.19
C HIS A 17 -14.28 9.73 23.65
N CYS A 18 -13.56 8.62 23.85
CA CYS A 18 -14.06 7.30 23.47
C CYS A 18 -15.30 6.94 24.33
N PRO A 19 -16.38 6.38 23.74
CA PRO A 19 -17.51 5.86 24.50
C PRO A 19 -17.09 4.84 25.56
N GLY A 20 -17.64 4.94 26.78
CA GLY A 20 -17.23 4.13 27.93
C GLY A 20 -17.41 2.63 27.74
N GLY A 21 -18.47 2.22 27.04
CA GLY A 21 -18.80 0.81 26.76
C GLY A 21 -17.88 0.13 25.74
N TYR A 22 -16.96 0.85 25.09
CA TYR A 22 -16.05 0.24 24.12
C TYR A 22 -14.96 -0.59 24.79
N PRO A 23 -14.56 -1.73 24.21
CA PRO A 23 -13.55 -2.60 24.81
C PRO A 23 -12.16 -1.97 24.78
N VAL A 24 -11.27 -2.47 25.64
CA VAL A 24 -9.90 -1.96 25.85
C VAL A 24 -9.15 -1.76 24.51
N LYS A 25 -9.26 -2.70 23.58
CA LYS A 25 -8.57 -2.63 22.28
C LYS A 25 -8.92 -1.36 21.48
N VAL A 26 -10.16 -0.87 21.58
CA VAL A 26 -10.63 0.33 20.88
C VAL A 26 -10.19 1.58 21.62
N ARG A 27 -10.32 1.60 22.95
CA ARG A 27 -9.84 2.70 23.79
C ARG A 27 -8.34 2.99 23.58
N VAL A 28 -7.53 1.93 23.49
CA VAL A 28 -6.10 2.04 23.16
C VAL A 28 -5.87 2.61 21.75
N SER A 29 -6.71 2.26 20.77
CA SER A 29 -6.63 2.81 19.41
C SER A 29 -6.97 4.30 19.37
N TYR A 30 -7.99 4.77 20.10
CA TYR A 30 -8.27 6.20 20.26
C TYR A 30 -7.05 6.96 20.80
N GLN A 31 -6.46 6.45 21.89
CA GLN A 31 -5.26 7.05 22.50
C GLN A 31 -4.08 7.12 21.52
N LYS A 32 -3.84 6.06 20.74
CA LYS A 32 -2.75 6.00 19.77
C LYS A 32 -2.95 6.95 18.58
N LEU A 33 -4.18 7.06 18.08
CA LEU A 33 -4.52 8.01 17.01
C LEU A 33 -4.37 9.45 17.49
N LEU A 34 -4.84 9.76 18.70
CA LEU A 34 -4.65 11.07 19.33
C LEU A 34 -3.17 11.38 19.54
N LYS A 35 -2.37 10.42 20.02
CA LYS A 35 -0.91 10.55 20.12
C LYS A 35 -0.28 10.88 18.76
N CYS A 36 -0.69 10.21 17.68
CA CYS A 36 -0.18 10.52 16.34
C CYS A 36 -0.55 11.93 15.90
N TYR A 37 -1.78 12.37 16.19
CA TYR A 37 -2.24 13.72 15.89
C TYR A 37 -1.43 14.79 16.64
N VAL A 38 -1.27 14.64 17.96
CA VAL A 38 -0.50 15.57 18.80
C VAL A 38 0.96 15.62 18.35
N LEU A 39 1.60 14.47 18.10
CA LEU A 39 2.98 14.42 17.61
C LEU A 39 3.16 15.11 16.25
N ASN A 40 2.18 15.01 15.36
CA ASN A 40 2.20 15.70 14.07
C ASN A 40 2.07 17.23 14.25
N LYS A 41 1.26 17.69 15.21
CA LYS A 41 1.09 19.11 15.53
C LYS A 41 2.29 19.71 16.25
N LEU A 42 2.82 19.01 17.24
CA LEU A 42 3.98 19.45 18.03
C LEU A 42 5.23 19.66 17.16
N HIS A 43 5.46 18.75 16.21
CA HIS A 43 6.62 18.83 15.32
C HIS A 43 6.32 19.51 13.98
N GLN A 44 5.16 20.17 13.85
CA GLN A 44 4.81 20.90 12.65
C GLN A 44 5.72 22.12 12.51
N ARG A 45 6.53 22.16 11.45
CA ARG A 45 7.33 23.33 11.07
C ARG A 45 6.74 23.98 9.83
N PRO A 46 6.82 25.31 9.67
CA PRO A 46 6.43 25.95 8.43
C PRO A 46 7.24 25.36 7.26
N PRO A 47 6.62 25.18 6.08
CA PRO A 47 7.32 24.64 4.92
C PRO A 47 8.47 25.57 4.54
N LYS A 48 9.66 25.00 4.32
CA LYS A 48 10.81 25.77 3.84
C LYS A 48 10.54 26.27 2.42
N GLY A 49 10.90 27.52 2.14
CA GLY A 49 10.91 28.05 0.78
C GLY A 49 11.90 27.26 -0.08
N LEU A 50 11.39 26.57 -1.10
CA LEU A 50 12.19 25.76 -2.02
C LEU A 50 11.81 26.12 -3.47
N LYS A 51 12.77 26.01 -4.40
CA LYS A 51 12.49 26.15 -5.82
C LYS A 51 11.55 25.02 -6.28
N LYS A 52 10.46 25.39 -6.96
CA LYS A 52 9.49 24.43 -7.50
C LYS A 52 10.16 23.57 -8.59
N LYS A 53 10.12 22.25 -8.44
CA LYS A 53 10.57 21.28 -9.45
C LYS A 53 9.37 20.50 -9.97
N TYR A 54 9.08 20.61 -11.25
CA TYR A 54 7.91 19.99 -11.88
C TYR A 54 8.30 18.74 -12.70
N LEU A 55 8.52 17.62 -12.02
CA LEU A 55 9.04 16.38 -12.63
C LEU A 55 8.29 15.98 -13.91
N PHE A 56 6.97 15.85 -13.86
CA PHE A 56 6.18 15.42 -15.02
C PHE A 56 6.17 16.45 -16.17
N ARG A 57 6.29 17.75 -15.87
CA ARG A 57 6.45 18.77 -16.93
C ARG A 57 7.80 18.61 -17.63
N SER A 58 8.86 18.37 -16.86
CA SER A 58 10.20 18.11 -17.39
C SER A 58 10.30 16.80 -18.18
N LEU A 59 9.58 15.75 -17.80
CA LEU A 59 9.53 14.51 -18.57
C LEU A 59 8.77 14.70 -19.89
N ARG A 60 7.58 15.32 -19.82
CA ARG A 60 6.72 15.61 -20.98
C ARG A 60 7.37 16.53 -22.01
N SER A 61 8.30 17.40 -21.61
CA SER A 61 9.02 18.27 -22.56
C SER A 61 10.06 17.54 -23.40
N THR A 62 10.36 16.27 -23.11
CA THR A 62 11.30 15.47 -23.90
C THR A 62 10.58 14.66 -24.97
N LYS A 63 11.27 14.30 -26.05
CA LYS A 63 10.71 13.46 -27.13
C LYS A 63 10.33 12.03 -26.70
N PHE A 64 10.81 11.57 -25.54
CA PHE A 64 10.63 10.20 -25.06
C PHE A 64 9.30 9.96 -24.34
N PHE A 65 8.57 11.01 -23.99
CA PHE A 65 7.30 10.90 -23.25
C PHE A 65 6.16 11.55 -24.02
N GLN A 66 5.12 10.78 -24.28
CA GLN A 66 3.86 11.24 -24.86
C GLN A 66 2.78 11.32 -23.78
N SER A 67 1.64 11.94 -24.10
CA SER A 67 0.50 12.06 -23.19
C SER A 67 -0.77 11.58 -23.89
N THR A 68 -1.59 10.83 -23.16
CA THR A 68 -2.89 10.31 -23.60
C THR A 68 -3.83 10.26 -22.40
N GLU A 69 -5.12 10.04 -22.67
CA GLU A 69 -6.14 9.72 -21.67
C GLU A 69 -6.47 8.23 -21.76
N LEU A 70 -6.63 7.57 -20.60
CA LEU A 70 -6.85 6.12 -20.49
C LEU A 70 -7.74 5.81 -19.28
N ASP A 71 -8.38 4.64 -19.31
CA ASP A 71 -9.07 4.10 -18.13
C ASP A 71 -8.07 3.81 -17.00
N TRP A 72 -8.47 4.06 -15.75
CA TRP A 72 -7.63 3.85 -14.59
C TRP A 72 -7.22 2.38 -14.44
N VAL A 73 -8.12 1.44 -14.75
CA VAL A 73 -7.83 0.00 -14.69
C VAL A 73 -6.82 -0.40 -15.77
N GLU A 74 -6.94 0.18 -16.97
CA GLU A 74 -5.96 -0.02 -18.04
C GLU A 74 -4.57 0.48 -17.62
N ALA A 75 -4.48 1.72 -17.13
CA ALA A 75 -3.21 2.27 -16.64
C ALA A 75 -2.63 1.43 -15.47
N GLY A 76 -3.48 0.94 -14.56
CA GLY A 76 -3.08 0.06 -13.46
C GLY A 76 -2.49 -1.28 -13.92
N LEU A 77 -3.13 -1.93 -14.89
CA LEU A 77 -2.63 -3.16 -15.51
C LEU A 77 -1.29 -2.93 -16.23
N GLN A 78 -1.16 -1.81 -16.96
CA GLN A 78 0.09 -1.43 -17.61
C GLN A 78 1.21 -1.24 -16.58
N VAL A 79 0.97 -0.52 -15.47
CA VAL A 79 1.96 -0.34 -14.39
C VAL A 79 2.38 -1.67 -13.76
N CYS A 80 1.44 -2.59 -13.51
CA CYS A 80 1.75 -3.91 -12.96
C CYS A 80 2.64 -4.72 -13.92
N ARG A 81 2.30 -4.73 -15.22
CA ARG A 81 3.10 -5.41 -16.26
C ARG A 81 4.49 -4.80 -16.40
N GLN A 82 4.59 -3.47 -16.43
CA GLN A 82 5.88 -2.77 -16.50
C GLN A 82 6.75 -3.09 -15.29
N GLY A 83 6.19 -3.04 -14.08
CA GLY A 83 6.89 -3.39 -12.85
C GLY A 83 7.39 -4.84 -12.84
N TYR A 84 6.57 -5.79 -13.28
CA TYR A 84 6.97 -7.19 -13.46
C TYR A 84 8.16 -7.32 -14.42
N ASN A 85 8.05 -6.73 -15.61
CA ASN A 85 9.10 -6.78 -16.63
C ASN A 85 10.40 -6.15 -16.14
N MET A 86 10.34 -5.00 -15.46
CA MET A 86 11.54 -4.33 -14.93
C MET A 86 12.29 -5.21 -13.92
N LEU A 87 11.57 -5.86 -13.00
CA LEU A 87 12.19 -6.76 -12.03
C LEU A 87 12.70 -8.04 -12.68
N ASN A 88 11.97 -8.59 -13.65
CA ASN A 88 12.38 -9.80 -14.36
C ASN A 88 13.62 -9.56 -15.24
N LEU A 89 13.68 -8.43 -15.96
CA LEU A 89 14.87 -8.01 -16.70
C LEU A 89 16.09 -7.86 -15.80
N LEU A 90 15.91 -7.38 -14.56
CA LEU A 90 17.00 -7.29 -13.59
C LEU A 90 17.49 -8.67 -13.12
N ILE A 91 16.58 -9.64 -12.95
CA ILE A 91 16.93 -11.04 -12.64
C ILE A 91 17.75 -11.64 -13.78
N HIS A 92 17.27 -11.55 -15.02
CA HIS A 92 17.96 -12.07 -16.20
C HIS A 92 19.29 -11.36 -16.44
N ARG A 93 19.36 -10.03 -16.29
CA ARG A 93 20.62 -9.27 -16.41
C ARG A 93 21.71 -9.73 -15.44
N LYS A 94 21.34 -10.33 -14.30
CA LYS A 94 22.28 -10.89 -13.31
C LYS A 94 22.58 -12.38 -13.54
N ASN A 95 22.04 -12.98 -14.61
CA ASN A 95 22.17 -14.40 -14.95
C ASN A 95 21.75 -15.29 -13.76
N LEU A 96 20.50 -15.10 -13.31
CA LEU A 96 19.89 -15.81 -12.17
C LEU A 96 18.72 -16.68 -12.65
N ASP A 97 18.92 -17.49 -13.68
CA ASP A 97 17.84 -18.27 -14.33
C ASP A 97 17.22 -19.36 -13.44
N TYR A 98 17.86 -19.64 -12.30
CA TYR A 98 17.35 -20.50 -11.24
C TYR A 98 16.40 -19.78 -10.26
N LEU A 99 16.07 -18.50 -10.52
CA LEU A 99 15.03 -17.75 -9.83
C LEU A 99 13.88 -17.44 -10.78
N HIS A 100 12.65 -17.58 -10.27
CA HIS A 100 11.43 -17.23 -10.95
C HIS A 100 10.67 -16.17 -10.15
N LEU A 101 10.32 -15.06 -10.81
CA LEU A 101 9.36 -14.10 -10.30
C LEU A 101 7.98 -14.44 -10.87
N ASP A 102 7.05 -14.83 -10.01
CA ASP A 102 5.67 -15.07 -10.44
C ASP A 102 4.90 -13.75 -10.63
N TYR A 103 3.75 -13.81 -11.31
CA TYR A 103 2.95 -12.62 -11.62
C TYR A 103 2.37 -11.94 -10.38
N ASN A 104 2.30 -12.63 -9.23
CA ASN A 104 1.92 -12.06 -7.94
C ASN A 104 3.13 -11.53 -7.16
N PHE A 105 4.25 -11.33 -7.86
CA PHE A 105 5.50 -10.81 -7.35
C PHE A 105 6.14 -11.67 -6.26
N ASN A 106 5.89 -12.98 -6.19
CA ASN A 106 6.69 -13.87 -5.33
C ASN A 106 7.97 -14.27 -6.07
N LEU A 107 9.11 -14.14 -5.40
CA LEU A 107 10.39 -14.63 -5.91
C LEU A 107 10.65 -16.02 -5.34
N LYS A 108 10.74 -17.03 -6.21
CA LYS A 108 10.90 -18.44 -5.83
C LYS A 108 12.11 -19.04 -6.55
N PRO A 109 12.87 -19.95 -5.92
CA PRO A 109 13.86 -20.73 -6.64
C PRO A 109 13.17 -21.79 -7.50
N VAL A 110 13.68 -22.02 -8.72
CA VAL A 110 13.15 -23.06 -9.64
C VAL A 110 13.63 -24.46 -9.24
N LYS A 111 14.79 -24.52 -8.57
CA LYS A 111 15.44 -25.74 -8.05
C LYS A 111 16.09 -25.45 -6.71
N THR A 112 16.48 -26.49 -5.98
CA THR A 112 17.32 -26.32 -4.79
C THR A 112 18.66 -25.66 -5.17
N LEU A 113 18.97 -24.54 -4.53
CA LEU A 113 20.15 -23.73 -4.86
C LEU A 113 21.39 -24.23 -4.14
N THR A 114 22.51 -24.29 -4.86
CA THR A 114 23.84 -24.44 -4.24
C THR A 114 24.17 -23.24 -3.37
N THR A 115 25.15 -23.39 -2.47
CA THR A 115 25.64 -22.28 -1.64
C THR A 115 26.16 -21.11 -2.49
N LYS A 116 26.77 -21.39 -3.66
CA LYS A 116 27.27 -20.37 -4.59
C LYS A 116 26.11 -19.59 -5.24
N GLU A 117 25.11 -20.29 -5.77
CA GLU A 117 23.90 -19.67 -6.34
C GLU A 117 23.18 -18.83 -5.28
N ARG A 118 22.96 -19.37 -4.07
CA ARG A 118 22.30 -18.67 -2.97
C ARG A 118 23.01 -17.37 -2.56
N LYS A 119 24.35 -17.37 -2.53
CA LYS A 119 25.14 -16.17 -2.23
C LYS A 119 25.03 -15.15 -3.37
N LYS A 120 25.13 -15.60 -4.64
CA LYS A 120 25.03 -14.75 -5.83
C LYS A 120 23.65 -14.09 -5.98
N SER A 121 22.59 -14.82 -5.66
CA SER A 121 21.21 -14.42 -5.89
C SER A 121 20.57 -13.63 -4.74
N ARG A 122 21.33 -13.34 -3.68
CA ARG A 122 20.85 -12.60 -2.51
C ARG A 122 20.61 -11.12 -2.87
N PHE A 123 19.37 -10.78 -3.17
CA PHE A 123 18.95 -9.40 -3.39
C PHE A 123 18.90 -8.61 -2.07
N GLY A 124 19.14 -7.30 -2.17
CA GLY A 124 19.06 -6.38 -1.04
C GLY A 124 17.65 -5.80 -0.83
N ASN A 125 17.52 -4.97 0.21
CA ASN A 125 16.25 -4.34 0.59
C ASN A 125 15.60 -3.52 -0.52
N ALA A 126 16.38 -2.86 -1.39
CA ALA A 126 15.83 -2.03 -2.47
C ALA A 126 14.97 -2.85 -3.44
N PHE A 127 15.48 -4.00 -3.91
CA PHE A 127 14.75 -4.91 -4.80
C PHE A 127 13.49 -5.44 -4.11
N HIS A 128 13.64 -5.96 -2.90
CA HIS A 128 12.51 -6.59 -2.21
C HIS A 128 11.44 -5.59 -1.75
N LEU A 129 11.82 -4.38 -1.32
CA LEU A 129 10.86 -3.34 -0.98
C LEU A 129 10.08 -2.88 -2.22
N CYS A 130 10.75 -2.69 -3.36
CA CYS A 130 10.10 -2.36 -4.63
C CYS A 130 9.14 -3.47 -5.06
N ARG A 131 9.57 -4.74 -5.02
CA ARG A 131 8.74 -5.91 -5.31
C ARG A 131 7.48 -5.96 -4.46
N GLU A 132 7.59 -5.72 -3.16
CA GLU A 132 6.43 -5.75 -2.25
C GLU A 132 5.49 -4.53 -2.42
N ILE A 133 6.00 -3.37 -2.85
CA ILE A 133 5.17 -2.22 -3.25
C ILE A 133 4.37 -2.55 -4.52
N LEU A 134 5.01 -3.18 -5.50
CA LEU A 134 4.35 -3.65 -6.73
C LEU A 134 3.30 -4.74 -6.42
N ARG A 135 3.59 -5.64 -5.48
CA ARG A 135 2.60 -6.61 -4.97
C ARG A 135 1.36 -5.92 -4.40
N LEU A 136 1.53 -4.93 -3.53
CA LEU A 136 0.38 -4.18 -2.98
C LEU A 136 -0.40 -3.47 -4.09
N THR A 137 0.29 -2.85 -5.03
CA THR A 137 -0.32 -2.17 -6.17
C THR A 137 -1.15 -3.16 -7.00
N LYS A 138 -0.60 -4.34 -7.29
CA LYS A 138 -1.28 -5.39 -8.02
C LYS A 138 -2.52 -5.91 -7.30
N LEU A 139 -2.48 -6.10 -5.97
CA LEU A 139 -3.68 -6.48 -5.20
C LEU A 139 -4.82 -5.48 -5.39
N VAL A 140 -4.53 -4.17 -5.31
CA VAL A 140 -5.52 -3.11 -5.50
C VAL A 140 -6.06 -3.09 -6.94
N VAL A 141 -5.18 -3.21 -7.94
CA VAL A 141 -5.58 -3.22 -9.36
C VAL A 141 -6.42 -4.46 -9.66
N ASP A 142 -6.00 -5.64 -9.22
CA ASP A 142 -6.73 -6.89 -9.46
C ASP A 142 -8.14 -6.87 -8.82
N SER A 143 -8.30 -6.28 -7.63
CA SER A 143 -9.64 -6.09 -7.03
C SER A 143 -10.55 -5.28 -7.95
N ASN A 144 -10.04 -4.20 -8.56
CA ASN A 144 -10.80 -3.40 -9.51
C ASN A 144 -11.05 -4.14 -10.83
N VAL A 145 -10.11 -4.98 -11.28
CA VAL A 145 -10.30 -5.84 -12.46
C VAL A 145 -11.43 -6.83 -12.21
N GLN A 146 -11.46 -7.51 -11.06
CA GLN A 146 -12.54 -8.45 -10.72
C GLN A 146 -13.91 -7.77 -10.70
N PHE A 147 -13.98 -6.54 -10.18
CA PHE A 147 -15.20 -5.74 -10.21
C PHE A 147 -15.63 -5.42 -11.66
N ARG A 148 -14.69 -5.00 -12.50
CA ARG A 148 -14.96 -4.65 -13.91
C ARG A 148 -15.31 -5.85 -14.78
N LEU A 149 -14.87 -7.06 -14.40
CA LEU A 149 -15.28 -8.32 -15.03
C LEU A 149 -16.66 -8.81 -14.58
N GLY A 150 -17.29 -8.15 -13.59
CA GLY A 150 -18.57 -8.56 -13.04
C GLY A 150 -18.50 -9.76 -12.08
N ASN A 151 -17.30 -10.15 -11.64
CA ASN A 151 -17.10 -11.29 -10.74
C ASN A 151 -17.39 -10.94 -9.27
N VAL A 152 -17.32 -9.65 -8.91
CA VAL A 152 -17.62 -9.13 -7.57
C VAL A 152 -18.45 -7.85 -7.68
N ASP A 153 -19.28 -7.59 -6.68
CA ASP A 153 -20.09 -6.38 -6.64
C ASP A 153 -19.31 -5.16 -6.10
N ALA A 154 -19.95 -3.98 -6.13
CA ALA A 154 -19.34 -2.73 -5.69
C ALA A 154 -19.06 -2.70 -4.17
N TYR A 155 -19.88 -3.34 -3.35
CA TYR A 155 -19.71 -3.41 -1.90
C TYR A 155 -18.56 -4.33 -1.52
N GLN A 156 -18.45 -5.48 -2.18
CA GLN A 156 -17.34 -6.42 -2.07
C GLN A 156 -16.02 -5.80 -2.54
N LEU A 157 -16.04 -4.99 -3.61
CA LEU A 157 -14.87 -4.20 -3.99
C LEU A 157 -14.45 -3.24 -2.86
N ALA A 158 -15.41 -2.49 -2.30
CA ALA A 158 -15.14 -1.53 -1.24
C ALA A 158 -14.58 -2.21 0.02
N ASP A 159 -15.16 -3.34 0.43
CA ASP A 159 -14.66 -4.15 1.53
C ASP A 159 -13.28 -4.76 1.23
N GLY A 160 -13.08 -5.29 0.02
CA GLY A 160 -11.79 -5.83 -0.42
C GLY A 160 -10.66 -4.80 -0.39
N LEU A 161 -10.96 -3.55 -0.77
CA LEU A 161 -10.01 -2.43 -0.66
C LEU A 161 -9.75 -2.06 0.80
N GLN A 162 -10.80 -1.98 1.63
CA GLN A 162 -10.68 -1.72 3.06
C GLN A 162 -9.79 -2.78 3.74
N TYR A 163 -10.03 -4.05 3.42
CA TYR A 163 -9.27 -5.19 3.91
C TYR A 163 -7.82 -5.09 3.46
N THR A 164 -7.57 -4.80 2.18
CA THR A 164 -6.23 -4.67 1.61
C THR A 164 -5.40 -3.61 2.35
N PHE A 165 -5.96 -2.42 2.58
CA PHE A 165 -5.25 -1.34 3.27
C PHE A 165 -5.13 -1.55 4.79
N SER A 166 -6.03 -2.34 5.39
CA SER A 166 -5.98 -2.70 6.81
C SER A 166 -5.02 -3.86 7.11
N HIS A 167 -4.72 -4.70 6.11
CA HIS A 167 -3.94 -5.93 6.27
C HIS A 167 -2.69 -5.97 5.37
N VAL A 168 -2.13 -4.81 5.02
CA VAL A 168 -0.88 -4.71 4.23
C VAL A 168 0.25 -5.57 4.82
N GLY A 169 0.38 -5.63 6.14
CA GLY A 169 1.40 -6.45 6.81
C GLY A 169 1.20 -7.97 6.70
N GLN A 170 -0.01 -8.43 6.38
CA GLN A 170 -0.33 -9.84 6.19
C GLN A 170 -0.30 -10.22 4.71
N LEU A 171 -0.85 -9.37 3.85
CA LEU A 171 -0.94 -9.59 2.40
C LEU A 171 0.39 -9.36 1.67
N THR A 172 1.29 -8.59 2.28
CA THR A 172 2.63 -8.30 1.77
C THR A 172 3.68 -8.62 2.83
N GLY A 173 4.96 -8.53 2.45
CA GLY A 173 6.11 -8.68 3.33
C GLY A 173 6.91 -7.40 3.54
N MET A 174 6.39 -6.21 3.18
CA MET A 174 7.18 -4.96 3.14
C MET A 174 7.92 -4.65 4.46
N TYR A 175 7.32 -4.97 5.61
CA TYR A 175 7.91 -4.71 6.93
C TYR A 175 9.23 -5.46 7.16
N ARG A 176 9.47 -6.58 6.46
CA ARG A 176 10.73 -7.34 6.53
C ARG A 176 11.91 -6.57 5.91
N TYR A 177 11.62 -5.73 4.92
CA TYR A 177 12.62 -4.97 4.16
C TYR A 177 12.69 -3.49 4.58
N LYS A 178 11.66 -2.99 5.29
CA LYS A 178 11.66 -1.68 5.95
C LYS A 178 10.77 -1.69 7.20
N TYR A 179 11.35 -2.03 8.34
CA TYR A 179 10.61 -2.20 9.60
C TYR A 179 9.88 -0.94 10.10
N ARG A 180 10.35 0.26 9.74
CA ARG A 180 9.67 1.53 10.08
C ARG A 180 8.21 1.57 9.59
N LEU A 181 7.85 0.77 8.57
CA LEU A 181 6.49 0.62 8.07
C LEU A 181 5.50 0.10 9.12
N MET A 182 5.99 -0.56 10.19
CA MET A 182 5.14 -0.98 11.31
C MET A 182 4.37 0.19 11.95
N ARG A 183 4.85 1.43 11.80
CA ARG A 183 4.10 2.64 12.20
C ARG A 183 2.77 2.75 11.43
N GLN A 184 2.81 2.59 10.11
CA GLN A 184 1.63 2.64 9.24
C GLN A 184 0.71 1.44 9.49
N ILE A 185 1.26 0.22 9.59
CA ILE A 185 0.46 -0.99 9.83
C ILE A 185 -0.33 -0.87 11.15
N ARG A 186 0.30 -0.39 12.22
CA ARG A 186 -0.40 -0.15 13.49
C ARG A 186 -1.47 0.94 13.36
N MET A 187 -1.17 2.03 12.66
CA MET A 187 -2.15 3.10 12.42
C MET A 187 -3.37 2.60 11.63
N CYS A 188 -3.18 1.78 10.59
CA CYS A 188 -4.29 1.16 9.86
C CYS A 188 -5.13 0.25 10.77
N LYS A 189 -4.49 -0.52 11.66
CA LYS A 189 -5.21 -1.34 12.65
C LYS A 189 -6.02 -0.49 13.63
N ASP A 190 -5.46 0.62 14.09
CA ASP A 190 -6.15 1.55 14.99
C ASP A 190 -7.34 2.23 14.27
N LEU A 191 -7.18 2.62 13.00
CA LEU A 191 -8.27 3.13 12.16
C LEU A 191 -9.36 2.07 11.92
N LYS A 192 -8.98 0.81 11.68
CA LYS A 192 -9.93 -0.31 11.56
C LYS A 192 -10.77 -0.46 12.81
N HIS A 193 -10.16 -0.44 14.00
CA HIS A 193 -10.89 -0.50 15.26
C HIS A 193 -11.85 0.69 15.43
N LEU A 194 -11.39 1.90 15.12
CA LEU A 194 -12.19 3.12 15.20
C LEU A 194 -13.43 3.03 14.30
N ILE A 195 -13.25 2.63 13.04
CA ILE A 195 -14.31 2.57 12.03
C ILE A 195 -15.30 1.45 12.38
N TYR A 196 -14.83 0.23 12.63
CA TYR A 196 -15.70 -0.92 12.84
C TYR A 196 -16.61 -0.78 14.05
N TYR A 197 -16.12 -0.19 15.15
CA TYR A 197 -16.94 -0.02 16.35
C TYR A 197 -17.98 1.10 16.22
N ARG A 198 -17.85 1.99 15.23
CA ARG A 198 -18.93 2.93 14.87
C ARG A 198 -19.84 2.36 13.77
N PHE A 199 -19.30 1.51 12.88
CA PHE A 199 -20.03 0.92 11.76
C PHE A 199 -20.91 -0.26 12.19
N ASN A 200 -20.37 -1.23 12.95
CA ASN A 200 -21.08 -2.43 13.41
C ASN A 200 -21.84 -2.15 14.71
N THR A 201 -22.83 -1.26 14.64
CA THR A 201 -23.71 -0.91 15.77
C THR A 201 -25.17 -1.07 15.37
N GLY A 202 -26.05 -1.28 16.37
CA GLY A 202 -27.48 -1.52 16.13
C GLY A 202 -27.73 -2.81 15.35
N PRO A 203 -28.46 -2.79 14.22
CA PRO A 203 -28.80 -3.99 13.45
C PRO A 203 -27.62 -4.56 12.64
N VAL A 204 -26.53 -3.80 12.46
CA VAL A 204 -25.36 -4.26 11.70
C VAL A 204 -24.46 -5.11 12.59
N GLY A 205 -24.41 -6.41 12.29
CA GLY A 205 -23.63 -7.40 13.01
C GLY A 205 -22.12 -7.36 12.72
N LYS A 206 -21.41 -8.35 13.25
CA LYS A 206 -19.99 -8.58 12.92
C LYS A 206 -19.92 -9.45 11.67
N GLY A 207 -19.36 -8.90 10.58
CA GLY A 207 -18.93 -9.62 9.37
C GLY A 207 -17.42 -9.64 9.25
#